data_AF-A0A9X2SUU0-F1
#
_entry.id   AF-A0A9X2SUU0-F1
#
_cell.length_a   1.000
_cell.length_b   1.000
_cell.length_c   1.000
_cell.angle_alpha   90.00
_cell.angle_beta   90.00
_cell.angle_gamma   90.00
#
_symmetry.space_group_name_H-M   'P 1'
#
loop_
_entity.id
_entity.type
_entity.pdbx_description
1 polymer ?
#
loop_
_entity_poly.entity_id
_entity_poly.type
_entity_poly.pdbx_seq_one_letter_code
_entity_poly.pdbx_strand_id
1 'polypeptide(L)' 'MNILITGIHGFVGSNLVVALKEHHSLYGLDIV' A
#
# COMPACT_ATOMS: atom_id res chain seq x y z
N MET A 1 2.90 12.70 1.43
CA MET A 1 3.18 12.00 2.71
C MET A 1 3.65 10.59 2.39
N ASN A 2 4.49 9.99 3.23
CA ASN A 2 5.00 8.63 3.04
C ASN A 2 4.15 7.66 3.86
N ILE A 3 3.67 6.59 3.23
CA ILE A 3 2.76 5.62 3.86
C ILE A 3 3.35 4.22 3.74
N LEU A 4 3.45 3.51 4.86
CA LEU A 4 3.83 2.10 4.91
C LEU A 4 2.57 1.23 4.98
N ILE A 5 2.41 0.32 4.03
CA ILE A 5 1.29 -0.62 3.94
C ILE A 5 1.81 -2.03 4.24
N THR A 6 1.36 -2.62 5.35
CA THR A 6 1.60 -4.03 5.68
C THR A 6 0.51 -4.91 5.08
N GLY A 7 0.85 -6.05 4.48
CA GLY A 7 -0.13 -6.91 3.79
C GLY A 7 -0.53 -6.35 2.42
N ILE A 8 0.44 -5.81 1.68
CA ILE A 8 0.22 -5.08 0.42
C ILE A 8 -0.38 -5.96 -0.69
N HIS A 9 -0.12 -7.28 -0.71
CA HIS A 9 -0.72 -8.18 -1.69
C HIS A 9 -2.13 -8.67 -1.30
N GLY A 10 -2.68 -8.25 -0.15
CA GLY A 10 -4.05 -8.54 0.24
C GLY A 10 -5.09 -7.74 -0.57
N PHE A 11 -6.36 -8.14 -0.48
CA PHE A 11 -7.46 -7.43 -1.14
C PHE A 11 -7.53 -5.95 -0.76
N VAL A 12 -7.39 -5.64 0.53
CA VAL A 12 -7.43 -4.25 1.00
C VAL A 12 -6.15 -3.50 0.62
N GLY A 13 -4.98 -4.13 0.80
CA GLY A 13 -3.68 -3.51 0.49
C GLY A 13 -3.56 -3.08 -0.97
N SER A 14 -3.93 -3.97 -1.89
CA SER A 14 -3.90 -3.70 -3.33
C SER A 14 -4.85 -2.56 -3.75
N ASN A 15 -6.07 -2.52 -3.20
CA ASN A 15 -7.00 -1.41 -3.45
C ASN A 15 -6.49 -0.08 -2.86
N LEU A 16 -5.87 -0.11 -1.68
CA LEU A 16 -5.32 1.08 -1.03
C LEU A 16 -4.16 1.68 -1.82
N VAL A 17 -3.33 0.83 -2.45
CA VAL A 17 -2.28 1.27 -3.36
C VAL A 17 -2.87 1.99 -4.57
N VAL A 18 -3.90 1.41 -5.19
CA VAL A 18 -4.56 2.02 -6.36
C VAL A 18 -5.14 3.39 -6.00
N ALA A 19 -5.78 3.53 -4.84
CA ALA A 19 -6.41 4.78 -4.42
C ALA A 19 -5.42 5.88 -4.02
N LEU A 20 -4.25 5.54 -3.48
CA LEU A 20 -3.36 6.51 -2.83
C LEU A 20 -2.05 6.78 -3.59
N LYS A 21 -1.69 5.96 -4.59
CA LYS A 21 -0.40 6.07 -5.30
C LYS A 21 -0.16 7.40 -6.02
N GLU A 22 -1.23 8.11 -6.39
CA GLU A 22 -1.11 9.38 -7.16
C GLU A 22 -0.76 10.58 -6.27
N HIS A 23 -1.01 10.48 -4.97
CA HIS A 23 -0.82 11.60 -4.03
C HIS A 23 0.21 11.32 -2.94
N HIS A 24 0.60 10.05 -2.75
CA HIS A 24 1.45 9.62 -1.65
C HIS A 24 2.53 8.64 -2.13
N SER A 25 3.70 8.71 -1.51
CA SER A 25 4.75 7.71 -1.70
C SER A 25 4.40 6.50 -0.82
N LEU A 26 4.13 5.37 -1.47
CA LEU A 26 3.69 4.14 -0.81
C LEU A 26 4.85 3.15 -0.73
N TYR A 27 5.02 2.55 0.44
CA TYR A 27 5.98 1.50 0.71
C TYR A 27 5.22 0.25 1.14
N GLY A 28 5.40 -0.85 0.43
CA GLY A 28 4.80 -2.13 0.78
C GLY A 28 5.73 -2.97 1.64
N LEU A 29 5.21 -3.50 2.74
CA LEU A 29 5.82 -4.58 3.49
C LEU A 29 4.85 -5.76 3.50
N ASP A 30 5.31 -6.92 3.08
CA ASP A 30 4.52 -8.14 3.20
C ASP A 30 5.32 -9.18 3.96
N ILE A 31 4.63 -9.90 4.85
CA ILE A 31 5.20 -10.97 5.63
C ILE A 31 4.41 -12.21 5.27
N VAL A 32 5.10 -13.19 4.66
CA VAL A 32 4.55 -14.53 4.38
C VAL A 32 4.48 -15.33 5.67
#